data_AF-A0A382NXJ1-F1
#
_entry.id   AF-A0A382NXJ1-F1
#
_cell.length_a   1.000
_cell.length_b   1.000
_cell.length_c   1.000
_cell.angle_alpha   90.00
_cell.angle_beta   90.00
_cell.angle_gamma   90.00
#
_symmetry.space_group_name_H-M   'P 1'
#
loop_
_entity.id
_entity.type
_entity.pdbx_description
1 polymer ?
#
loop_
_entity_poly.entity_id
_entity_poly.type
_entity_poly.pdbx_seq_one_letter_code
_entity_poly.pdbx_strand_id
1 'polypeptide(L)'
;MKFYVALFSLLMILSVMLSLNQASAAPTISIETNQSVYEYGDYLVMIINVSEITGDYAHTYITDPAERKSYFIQLPISQEYTEFPARFPFVADDWKPGTYTLELEYSGDKSSTQFTIEDTGKIALPFWIKDLAKMWIIEPFVTDKDFARAIEYLIQVE
;
A
#
# COMPACT_ATOMS: atom_id res chain seq x y z
N MET A 1 -53.93 -41.15 -7.33
CA MET A 1 -52.55 -41.65 -7.55
C MET A 1 -51.70 -40.72 -8.41
N LYS A 2 -52.15 -40.32 -9.62
CA LYS A 2 -51.38 -39.44 -10.53
C LYS A 2 -50.95 -38.08 -9.93
N PHE A 3 -51.80 -37.44 -9.12
CA PHE A 3 -51.50 -36.15 -8.48
C PHE A 3 -50.42 -36.25 -7.38
N TYR A 4 -50.45 -37.30 -6.55
CA TYR A 4 -49.45 -37.51 -5.51
C TYR A 4 -48.06 -37.84 -6.08
N VAL A 5 -48.02 -38.55 -7.21
CA VAL A 5 -46.76 -38.83 -7.94
C VAL A 5 -46.16 -37.55 -8.51
N ALA A 6 -46.99 -36.65 -9.06
CA ALA A 6 -46.53 -35.36 -9.57
C ALA A 6 -46.00 -34.45 -8.44
N LEU A 7 -46.69 -34.40 -7.30
CA LEU A 7 -46.27 -33.60 -6.13
C LEU A 7 -44.95 -34.13 -5.53
N PHE A 8 -44.81 -35.44 -5.43
CA PHE A 8 -43.59 -36.08 -4.93
C PHE A 8 -42.39 -35.85 -5.87
N SER A 9 -42.63 -35.90 -7.19
CA SER A 9 -41.62 -35.56 -8.19
C SER A 9 -41.16 -34.10 -8.09
N LEU A 10 -42.08 -33.17 -7.84
CA LEU A 10 -41.75 -31.75 -7.70
C LEU A 10 -40.93 -31.47 -6.43
N LEU A 11 -41.26 -32.13 -5.32
CA LEU A 11 -40.51 -32.06 -4.06
C LEU A 11 -39.09 -32.61 -4.19
N MET A 12 -38.90 -33.68 -4.97
CA MET A 12 -37.58 -34.23 -5.28
C MET A 12 -36.73 -33.31 -6.17
N ILE A 13 -37.36 -32.60 -7.12
CA ILE A 13 -36.63 -31.62 -7.94
C ILE A 13 -36.23 -30.41 -7.08
N LEU A 14 -37.10 -29.96 -6.18
CA LEU A 14 -36.83 -28.84 -5.28
C LEU A 14 -35.73 -29.16 -4.26
N SER A 15 -35.68 -30.39 -3.75
CA SER A 15 -34.62 -30.84 -2.83
C SER A 15 -33.25 -30.97 -3.49
N VAL A 16 -33.20 -31.32 -4.79
CA VAL A 16 -31.95 -31.36 -5.58
C VAL A 16 -31.48 -29.96 -5.98
N MET A 17 -32.39 -29.00 -6.15
CA MET A 17 -32.03 -27.59 -6.40
C MET A 17 -31.48 -26.90 -5.14
N LEU A 18 -31.93 -27.32 -3.95
CA LEU A 18 -31.47 -26.78 -2.67
C LEU A 18 -30.09 -27.32 -2.23
N SER A 19 -29.58 -28.36 -2.91
CA SER A 19 -28.25 -28.96 -2.65
C SER A 19 -27.17 -28.48 -3.62
N LEU A 20 -27.45 -27.47 -4.45
CA LEU A 20 -26.39 -26.66 -5.05
C LEU A 20 -25.64 -25.98 -3.91
N ASN A 21 -24.50 -26.57 -3.55
CA ASN A 21 -23.52 -25.96 -2.66
C ASN A 21 -23.38 -24.48 -3.04
N GLN A 22 -23.75 -23.58 -2.14
CA GLN A 22 -23.35 -22.19 -2.25
C GLN A 22 -21.82 -22.18 -2.10
N ALA A 23 -21.12 -22.28 -3.22
CA ALA A 23 -19.70 -21.99 -3.24
C ALA A 23 -19.57 -20.50 -2.94
N SER A 24 -19.27 -20.15 -1.69
CA SER A 24 -18.83 -18.81 -1.35
C SER A 24 -17.60 -18.52 -2.20
N ALA A 25 -17.59 -17.42 -2.94
CA ALA A 25 -16.38 -16.97 -3.58
C ALA A 25 -15.31 -16.78 -2.49
N ALA A 26 -14.09 -17.26 -2.73
CA ALA A 26 -12.99 -16.91 -1.86
C ALA A 26 -12.80 -15.39 -1.90
N PRO A 27 -12.51 -14.73 -0.77
CA PRO A 27 -12.21 -13.31 -0.77
C PRO A 27 -11.03 -13.04 -1.72
N THR A 28 -11.11 -11.94 -2.46
CA THR A 28 -10.07 -11.53 -3.39
C THR A 28 -9.52 -10.18 -2.95
N ILE A 29 -8.20 -10.09 -2.90
CA ILE A 29 -7.49 -8.85 -2.58
C ILE A 29 -6.53 -8.47 -3.71
N SER A 30 -6.30 -7.17 -3.89
CA SER A 30 -5.25 -6.67 -4.77
C SER A 30 -4.57 -5.46 -4.16
N ILE A 31 -3.29 -5.29 -4.49
CA ILE A 31 -2.54 -4.08 -4.22
C ILE A 31 -1.90 -3.59 -5.52
N GLU A 32 -2.08 -2.31 -5.80
CA GLU A 32 -1.50 -1.61 -6.92
C GLU A 32 -0.87 -0.30 -6.44
N THR A 33 -0.14 0.35 -7.32
CA THR A 33 0.40 1.69 -7.11
C THR A 33 -0.18 2.63 -8.16
N ASN A 34 -0.36 3.92 -7.85
CA ASN A 34 -0.90 4.87 -8.83
C ASN A 34 0.02 5.07 -10.05
N GLN A 35 1.30 4.70 -9.93
CA GLN A 35 2.30 4.76 -10.98
C GLN A 35 3.20 3.51 -10.90
N SER A 36 3.74 3.06 -12.03
CA SER A 36 4.71 1.95 -12.08
C SER A 36 6.16 2.44 -12.04
N VAL A 37 6.39 3.73 -12.33
CA VAL A 37 7.69 4.40 -12.30
C VAL A 37 7.53 5.68 -11.50
N TYR A 38 8.44 5.90 -10.57
CA TYR A 38 8.51 7.07 -9.70
C TYR A 38 9.87 7.73 -9.83
N GLU A 39 9.90 9.03 -9.62
CA GLU A 39 11.11 9.82 -9.51
C GLU A 39 11.26 10.37 -8.08
N TYR A 40 12.44 10.88 -7.73
CA TYR A 40 12.59 11.58 -6.47
C TYR A 40 11.64 12.79 -6.40
N GLY A 41 10.90 12.89 -5.30
CA GLY A 41 9.89 13.92 -5.05
C GLY A 41 8.47 13.41 -5.23
N ASP A 42 8.29 12.26 -5.89
CA ASP A 42 6.99 11.62 -6.00
C ASP A 42 6.60 10.93 -4.69
N TYR A 43 5.30 10.80 -4.49
CA TYR A 43 4.72 10.10 -3.35
C TYR A 43 4.19 8.74 -3.80
N LEU A 44 4.59 7.68 -3.09
CA LEU A 44 3.94 6.38 -3.24
C LEU A 44 2.47 6.51 -2.86
N VAL A 45 1.57 6.08 -3.75
CA VAL A 45 0.14 5.91 -3.43
C VAL A 45 -0.19 4.45 -3.65
N MET A 46 -0.48 3.75 -2.56
CA MET A 46 -0.94 2.37 -2.61
C MET A 46 -2.44 2.35 -2.82
N ILE A 47 -2.91 1.50 -3.73
CA ILE A 47 -4.32 1.30 -4.05
C ILE A 47 -4.64 -0.14 -3.67
N ILE A 48 -5.50 -0.32 -2.68
CA ILE A 48 -5.90 -1.64 -2.17
C ILE A 48 -7.35 -1.87 -2.55
N ASN A 49 -7.62 -3.01 -3.20
CA ASN A 49 -8.99 -3.50 -3.38
C ASN A 49 -9.20 -4.77 -2.57
N VAL A 50 -10.32 -4.87 -1.87
CA VAL A 50 -10.78 -6.09 -1.19
C VAL A 50 -12.23 -6.38 -1.58
N SER A 51 -12.60 -7.66 -1.72
CA SER A 51 -13.98 -8.07 -1.96
C SER A 51 -14.83 -8.13 -0.70
N GLU A 52 -14.20 -8.12 0.48
CA GLU A 52 -14.87 -8.20 1.79
C GLU A 52 -14.08 -7.41 2.83
N ILE A 53 -14.79 -6.70 3.70
CA ILE A 53 -14.21 -5.93 4.80
C ILE A 53 -14.38 -6.75 6.08
N THR A 54 -13.29 -7.34 6.57
CA THR A 54 -13.32 -8.24 7.73
C THR A 54 -13.12 -7.53 9.07
N GLY A 55 -12.66 -6.27 9.02
CA GLY A 55 -12.23 -5.50 10.20
C GLY A 55 -10.78 -5.80 10.64
N ASP A 56 -10.10 -6.73 9.98
CA ASP A 56 -8.67 -6.97 10.18
C ASP A 56 -7.83 -5.77 9.71
N TYR A 57 -6.54 -5.78 10.08
CA TYR A 57 -5.57 -4.88 9.50
C TYR A 57 -4.91 -5.50 8.27
N ALA A 58 -4.71 -4.69 7.24
CA ALA A 58 -3.81 -4.97 6.14
C ALA A 58 -2.37 -4.75 6.60
N HIS A 59 -1.51 -5.75 6.36
CA HIS A 59 -0.08 -5.66 6.60
C HIS A 59 0.63 -5.59 5.27
N THR A 60 1.49 -4.59 5.10
CA THR A 60 2.28 -4.43 3.87
C THR A 60 3.76 -4.64 4.14
N TYR A 61 4.44 -5.18 3.14
CA TYR A 61 5.88 -5.41 3.15
C TYR A 61 6.48 -4.83 1.88
N ILE A 62 7.69 -4.32 1.99
CA ILE A 62 8.44 -3.81 0.86
C ILE A 62 9.75 -4.58 0.72
N THR A 63 10.04 -5.01 -0.49
CA THR A 63 11.31 -5.64 -0.86
C THR A 63 12.08 -4.68 -1.74
N ASP A 64 13.30 -4.32 -1.32
CA ASP A 64 14.15 -3.37 -2.02
C ASP A 64 14.87 -3.99 -3.23
N PRO A 65 15.55 -3.17 -4.07
CA PRO A 65 16.30 -3.67 -5.23
C PRO A 65 17.47 -4.60 -4.88
N ALA A 66 17.90 -4.64 -3.61
CA ALA A 66 18.88 -5.58 -3.09
C ALA A 66 18.23 -6.84 -2.49
N GLU A 67 16.95 -7.07 -2.81
CA GLU A 67 16.12 -8.21 -2.38
C GLU A 67 15.90 -8.30 -0.86
N ARG A 68 16.07 -7.19 -0.13
CA ARG A 68 15.83 -7.14 1.31
C ARG A 68 14.37 -6.79 1.59
N LYS A 69 13.64 -7.76 2.14
CA LYS A 69 12.25 -7.60 2.57
C LYS A 69 12.16 -6.99 3.95
N SER A 70 11.31 -5.97 4.10
CA SER A 70 11.06 -5.26 5.35
C SER A 70 9.56 -5.07 5.56
N TYR A 71 9.14 -5.00 6.83
CA TYR A 71 7.79 -4.54 7.17
C TYR A 71 7.64 -3.08 6.74
N PHE A 72 6.53 -2.73 6.09
CA PHE A 72 6.31 -1.38 5.59
C PHE A 72 5.27 -0.62 6.43
N ILE A 73 3.98 -0.96 6.31
CA ILE A 73 2.93 -0.29 7.09
C ILE A 73 1.75 -1.21 7.40
N GLN A 74 1.14 -0.97 8.56
CA GLN A 74 -0.16 -1.52 8.94
C GLN A 74 -1.27 -0.53 8.61
N LEU A 75 -2.36 -0.98 7.97
CA LEU A 75 -3.46 -0.13 7.55
C LEU A 75 -4.81 -0.76 7.93
N PRO A 76 -5.76 -0.03 8.53
CA PRO A 76 -7.12 -0.53 8.67
C PRO A 76 -7.82 -0.50 7.31
N ILE A 77 -8.61 -1.54 7.00
CA ILE A 77 -9.47 -1.58 5.81
C ILE A 77 -10.91 -1.32 6.23
N SER A 78 -11.47 -0.19 5.79
CA SER A 78 -12.84 0.23 6.11
C SER A 78 -13.76 0.33 4.89
N GLN A 79 -13.20 0.17 3.69
CA GLN A 79 -13.88 0.25 2.42
C GLN A 79 -13.20 -0.67 1.41
N GLU A 80 -13.96 -1.17 0.43
CA GLU A 80 -13.48 -2.10 -0.59
C GLU A 80 -12.34 -1.52 -1.42
N TYR A 81 -12.39 -0.22 -1.72
CA TYR A 81 -11.36 0.52 -2.44
C TYR A 81 -10.70 1.54 -1.51
N THR A 82 -9.40 1.38 -1.25
CA THR A 82 -8.65 2.33 -0.40
C THR A 82 -7.40 2.83 -1.11
N GLU A 83 -7.30 4.14 -1.28
CA GLU A 83 -6.04 4.81 -1.61
C GLU A 83 -5.32 5.25 -0.33
N PHE A 84 -4.04 4.91 -0.22
CA PHE A 84 -3.19 5.28 0.88
C PHE A 84 -1.92 5.97 0.38
N PRO A 85 -1.88 7.33 0.39
CA PRO A 85 -0.68 8.06 0.04
C PRO A 85 0.34 8.00 1.19
N ALA A 86 1.61 7.78 0.85
CA ALA A 86 2.72 7.90 1.77
C ALA A 86 2.80 9.34 2.32
N ARG A 87 3.27 9.48 3.56
CA ARG A 87 3.43 10.81 4.18
C ARG A 87 4.59 11.61 3.60
N PHE A 88 5.58 10.92 3.08
CA PHE A 88 6.84 11.49 2.61
C PHE A 88 7.10 11.03 1.17
N PRO A 89 7.71 11.89 0.35
CA PRO A 89 8.10 11.52 -1.00
C PRO A 89 9.33 10.61 -0.99
N PHE A 90 9.64 10.02 -2.14
CA PHE A 90 10.92 9.38 -2.36
C PHE A 90 12.06 10.40 -2.38
N VAL A 91 13.12 10.14 -1.61
CA VAL A 91 14.33 10.95 -1.52
C VAL A 91 15.56 10.03 -1.59
N ALA A 92 16.63 10.51 -2.23
CA ALA A 92 17.83 9.71 -2.53
C ALA A 92 18.59 9.19 -1.29
N ASP A 93 18.42 9.88 -0.16
CA ASP A 93 19.02 9.51 1.13
C ASP A 93 18.46 8.18 1.64
N ASP A 94 17.13 7.99 1.51
CA ASP A 94 16.40 6.85 2.07
C ASP A 94 16.11 5.77 1.01
N TRP A 95 15.99 6.16 -0.26
CA TRP A 95 15.56 5.30 -1.35
C TRP A 95 16.62 5.23 -2.43
N LYS A 96 16.86 4.02 -2.96
CA LYS A 96 17.82 3.79 -4.04
C LYS A 96 17.07 3.51 -5.34
N PRO A 97 17.64 3.88 -6.50
CA PRO A 97 17.01 3.55 -7.77
C PRO A 97 16.92 2.03 -7.95
N GLY A 98 15.88 1.60 -8.68
CA GLY A 98 15.64 0.19 -8.98
C GLY A 98 14.21 -0.24 -8.70
N THR A 99 13.96 -1.53 -8.91
CA THR A 99 12.63 -2.12 -8.77
C THR A 99 12.38 -2.57 -7.34
N TYR A 100 11.27 -2.10 -6.79
CA TYR A 100 10.73 -2.49 -5.50
C TYR A 100 9.54 -3.42 -5.70
N THR A 101 9.37 -4.37 -4.80
CA THR A 101 8.15 -5.19 -4.72
C THR A 101 7.37 -4.81 -3.46
N LEU A 102 6.08 -4.52 -3.64
CA LEU A 102 5.14 -4.22 -2.57
C LEU A 102 4.19 -5.41 -2.41
N GLU A 103 4.15 -5.98 -1.21
CA GLU A 103 3.29 -7.11 -0.86
C GLU A 103 2.24 -6.68 0.17
N LEU A 104 1.02 -7.17 -0.01
CA LEU A 104 -0.12 -7.02 0.88
C LEU A 104 -0.48 -8.37 1.47
N GLU A 105 -0.76 -8.40 2.77
CA GLU A 105 -1.40 -9.50 3.47
C GLU A 105 -2.65 -8.98 4.19
N TYR A 106 -3.80 -9.59 3.91
CA TYR A 106 -5.08 -9.20 4.52
C TYR A 106 -5.97 -10.43 4.70
N SER A 107 -6.43 -10.67 5.92
CA SER A 107 -7.26 -11.83 6.31
C SER A 107 -6.75 -13.20 5.82
N GLY A 108 -5.42 -13.35 5.73
CA GLY A 108 -4.75 -14.58 5.29
C GLY A 108 -4.44 -14.66 3.80
N ASP A 109 -5.05 -13.80 2.97
CA ASP A 109 -4.74 -13.70 1.54
C ASP A 109 -3.54 -12.78 1.29
N LYS A 110 -2.89 -12.98 0.15
CA LYS A 110 -1.70 -12.22 -0.27
C LYS A 110 -1.83 -11.71 -1.69
N SER A 111 -1.33 -10.50 -1.92
CA SER A 111 -1.20 -9.90 -3.25
C SER A 111 0.11 -9.10 -3.32
N SER A 112 0.61 -8.86 -4.52
CA SER A 112 1.85 -8.11 -4.72
C SER A 112 1.86 -7.34 -6.02
N THR A 113 2.55 -6.20 -6.03
CA THR A 113 2.84 -5.42 -7.24
C THR A 113 4.28 -4.92 -7.22
N GLN A 114 4.75 -4.38 -8.34
CA GLN A 114 6.09 -3.81 -8.47
C GLN A 114 6.02 -2.38 -8.99
N PHE A 115 6.96 -1.56 -8.51
CA PHE A 115 7.22 -0.23 -9.04
C PHE A 115 8.73 0.01 -9.09
N THR A 116 9.16 0.98 -9.90
CA THR A 116 10.58 1.34 -10.03
C THR A 116 10.79 2.79 -9.60
N ILE A 117 11.89 3.06 -8.91
CA ILE A 117 12.37 4.41 -8.68
C ILE A 117 13.49 4.68 -9.69
N GLU A 118 13.36 5.73 -10.48
CA GLU A 118 14.37 6.17 -11.43
C GLU A 118 15.05 7.45 -10.93
N ASP A 119 16.38 7.49 -11.10
CA ASP A 119 17.15 8.71 -10.87
C ASP A 119 17.21 9.53 -12.16
N THR A 120 16.36 10.54 -12.23
CA THR A 120 16.30 11.50 -13.34
C THR A 120 17.15 12.75 -13.08
N GLY A 121 17.91 12.77 -11.98
CA GLY A 121 18.61 13.96 -11.49
C GLY A 121 17.70 14.98 -10.79
N LYS A 122 16.42 14.66 -10.58
CA LYS A 122 15.54 15.49 -9.73
C LYS A 122 15.98 15.39 -8.27
N ILE A 123 16.13 16.54 -7.63
CA ILE A 123 16.42 16.63 -6.20
C ILE A 123 15.11 16.85 -5.44
N ALA A 124 14.82 15.95 -4.52
CA ALA A 124 13.68 16.08 -3.61
C ALA A 124 14.17 16.46 -2.23
N LEU A 125 13.54 17.49 -1.64
CA LEU A 125 13.89 17.94 -0.31
C LEU A 125 13.44 16.91 0.73
N PRO A 126 14.35 16.44 1.61
CA PRO A 126 13.98 15.60 2.74
C PRO A 126 12.93 16.27 3.63
N PHE A 127 11.96 15.49 4.10
CA PHE A 127 10.82 16.03 4.85
C PHE A 127 11.23 16.79 6.12
N TRP A 128 12.32 16.37 6.76
CA TRP A 128 12.83 16.95 8.00
C TRP A 128 13.33 18.39 7.84
N ILE A 129 13.66 18.83 6.62
CA ILE A 129 14.13 20.20 6.35
C ILE A 129 13.06 21.24 6.73
N LYS A 130 11.79 20.93 6.44
CA LYS A 130 10.67 21.83 6.78
C LYS A 130 10.52 21.99 8.28
N ASP A 131 10.67 20.91 9.02
CA ASP A 131 10.55 20.94 10.48
C ASP A 131 11.77 21.63 11.09
N LEU A 132 12.97 21.42 10.55
CA LEU A 132 14.16 22.16 10.94
C LEU A 132 14.03 23.66 10.71
N ALA A 133 13.49 24.09 9.57
CA ALA A 133 13.25 25.51 9.29
C ALA A 133 12.25 26.14 10.26
N LYS A 134 11.19 25.41 10.64
CA LYS A 134 10.25 25.87 11.69
C LYS A 134 10.95 26.01 13.03
N MET A 135 11.74 25.01 13.44
CA MET A 135 12.48 25.05 14.70
C MET A 135 13.47 26.22 14.70
N TRP A 136 14.16 26.50 13.60
CA TRP A 136 15.05 27.67 13.49
C TRP A 136 14.34 29.01 13.67
N ILE A 137 13.13 29.16 13.11
CA ILE A 137 12.38 30.42 13.19
C ILE A 137 11.70 30.60 14.55
N ILE A 138 11.17 29.52 15.12
CA ILE A 138 10.23 29.57 16.25
C ILE A 138 10.92 29.20 17.57
N GLU A 139 11.89 28.29 17.54
CA GLU A 139 12.51 27.73 18.73
C GLU A 139 13.93 28.29 18.93
N PRO A 140 14.30 28.71 20.16
CA PRO A 140 15.63 29.27 20.44
C PRO A 140 16.76 28.24 20.40
N PHE A 141 16.47 26.96 20.13
CA PHE A 141 17.42 25.85 20.22
C PHE A 141 18.16 25.57 18.92
N VAL A 142 17.63 26.01 17.77
CA VAL A 142 18.29 25.85 16.47
C VAL A 142 18.93 27.17 16.11
N THR A 143 20.27 27.23 16.12
CA THR A 143 21.01 28.44 15.79
C THR A 143 21.16 28.61 14.27
N ASP A 144 21.48 29.83 13.82
CA ASP A 144 21.83 30.10 12.43
C ASP A 144 22.93 29.15 11.91
N LYS A 145 23.87 28.76 12.79
CA LYS A 145 24.96 27.84 12.46
C LYS A 145 24.47 26.39 12.32
N ASP A 146 23.45 25.99 13.06
CA ASP A 146 22.83 24.66 12.91
C ASP A 146 22.04 24.61 11.60
N PHE A 147 21.25 25.65 11.33
CA PHE A 147 20.49 25.75 10.09
C PHE A 147 21.39 25.83 8.85
N ALA A 148 22.44 26.66 8.87
CA ALA A 148 23.40 26.75 7.77
C ALA A 148 24.11 25.42 7.47
N ARG A 149 24.43 24.61 8.50
CA ARG A 149 24.99 23.27 8.32
C ARG A 149 24.02 22.31 7.64
N ALA A 150 22.72 22.40 7.94
CA ALA A 150 21.72 21.59 7.25
C ALA A 150 21.58 22.00 5.77
N ILE A 151 21.70 23.29 5.45
CA ILE A 151 21.76 23.74 4.05
C ILE A 151 23.05 23.26 3.37
N GLU A 152 24.19 23.31 4.05
CA GLU A 152 25.45 22.76 3.54
C GLU A 152 25.34 21.26 3.25
N TYR A 153 24.71 20.48 4.13
CA TYR A 153 24.40 19.07 3.89
C TYR A 153 23.63 18.90 2.57
N LEU A 154 22.56 19.67 2.34
CA LEU A 154 21.78 19.58 1.09
C LEU A 154 22.57 19.93 -0.17
N ILE A 155 23.63 20.75 -0.06
CA ILE A 155 24.49 21.11 -1.19
C ILE A 155 25.56 20.03 -1.45
N GLN A 156 26.01 19.35 -0.40
CA GLN A 156 27.09 18.35 -0.49
C GLN A 156 26.61 16.94 -0.85
N VAL A 157 25.31 16.65 -0.73
CA VAL A 157 24.72 15.42 -1.25
C VAL A 157 24.67 15.51 -2.78
N GLU A 158 25.83 15.30 -3.40
CA GLU A 158 26.03 14.91 -4.81
C GLU A 158 26.52 13.46 -4.88
#